data_AF-A0A2V3W8X0-F1
#
_entry.id   AF-A0A2V3W8X0-F1
#
_cell.length_a   1.000
_cell.length_b   1.000
_cell.length_c   1.000
_cell.angle_alpha   90.00
_cell.angle_beta   90.00
_cell.angle_gamma   90.00
#
_symmetry.space_group_name_H-M   'P 1'
#
loop_
_entity.id
_entity.type
_entity.pdbx_description
1 polymer ?
#
loop_
_entity_poly.entity_id
_entity_poly.type
_entity_poly.pdbx_seq_one_letter_code
_entity_poly.pdbx_strand_id
1 'polypeptide(L)' 'MVITDESGEKFIHVHPHAEDETIFVTQFDEPGLYKMWAEFKFGDQVNAYPFVIKVN' A
#
# COMPACT_ATOMS: atom_id res chain seq x y z
N MET A 1 -3.46 3.98 -1.39
CA MET A 1 -2.46 2.87 -1.49
C MET A 1 -3.18 1.55 -1.30
N VAL A 2 -2.81 0.52 -2.06
CA VAL A 2 -3.43 -0.82 -1.94
C VAL A 2 -2.37 -1.83 -1.53
N ILE A 3 -2.70 -2.65 -0.55
CA ILE A 3 -1.89 -3.77 -0.10
C ILE A 3 -2.74 -5.04 -0.19
N THR A 4 -2.15 -6.14 -0.61
CA THR A 4 -2.82 -7.45 -0.66
C THR A 4 -1.92 -8.55 -0.13
N ASP A 5 -2.51 -9.59 0.44
CA ASP A 5 -1.79 -10.79 0.84
C ASP A 5 -1.26 -11.57 -0.37
N GLU A 6 -0.45 -12.59 -0.12
CA GLU A 6 0.17 -13.40 -1.18
C GLU A 6 -0.87 -14.07 -2.10
N SER A 7 -2.01 -14.49 -1.56
CA SER A 7 -3.10 -15.14 -2.31
C SER A 7 -3.96 -14.14 -3.10
N GLY A 8 -3.93 -12.85 -2.76
CA GLY A 8 -4.77 -11.83 -3.39
C GLY A 8 -6.21 -11.80 -2.86
N GLU A 9 -6.48 -12.47 -1.74
CA GLU A 9 -7.83 -12.61 -1.17
C GLU A 9 -8.15 -11.51 -0.17
N LYS A 10 -7.14 -11.03 0.56
CA LYS A 10 -7.27 -9.91 1.49
C LYS A 10 -6.68 -8.66 0.86
N PHE A 11 -7.38 -7.54 1.01
CA PHE A 11 -6.90 -6.23 0.59
C PHE A 11 -7.05 -5.20 1.70
N ILE A 12 -6.09 -4.27 1.77
CA ILE A 12 -6.10 -3.13 2.66
C ILE A 12 -6.01 -1.87 1.79
N HIS A 13 -7.00 -0.99 1.90
CA HIS A 13 -6.96 0.35 1.31
C HIS A 13 -6.46 1.34 2.37
N VAL A 14 -5.31 1.95 2.12
CA VAL A 14 -4.70 2.93 3.03
C VAL A 14 -4.81 4.35 2.44
N HIS A 15 -5.42 5.25 3.22
CA HIS A 15 -5.45 6.70 2.97
C HIS A 15 -4.22 7.38 3.58
N PRO A 16 -3.78 8.53 3.04
CA PRO A 16 -2.71 9.32 3.65
C PRO A 16 -3.15 9.85 5.01
N HIS A 17 -2.18 10.05 5.92
CA HIS A 17 -2.43 10.56 7.28
C HIS A 17 -2.95 12.00 7.28
N ALA A 18 -2.44 12.82 6.36
CA ALA A 18 -2.84 14.21 6.13
C ALA A 18 -2.80 14.49 4.62
N GLU A 19 -3.47 15.56 4.16
CA GLU A 19 -3.57 15.89 2.74
C GLU A 19 -2.23 16.30 2.11
N ASP A 20 -1.33 16.87 2.90
CA ASP A 20 -0.04 17.43 2.47
C ASP A 20 1.16 16.57 2.86
N GLU A 21 0.93 15.40 3.47
CA GLU A 21 1.98 14.47 3.89
C GLU A 21 1.95 13.18 3.08
N THR A 22 3.12 12.72 2.63
CA THR A 22 3.27 11.39 2.00
C THR A 22 3.48 10.31 3.05
N ILE A 23 2.66 10.33 4.11
CA ILE A 23 2.70 9.36 5.21
C ILE A 23 1.44 8.50 5.17
N PHE A 24 1.62 7.19 5.18
CA PHE A 24 0.54 6.20 5.15
C PHE A 24 0.70 5.26 6.34
N VAL A 25 -0.37 5.07 7.11
CA VAL A 25 -0.35 4.26 8.33
C VAL A 25 -1.40 3.16 8.21
N THR A 26 -0.99 1.93 8.49
CA THR A 26 -1.88 0.77 8.51
C THR A 26 -1.41 -0.28 9.50
N GLN A 27 -2.22 -1.30 9.73
CA GLN A 27 -1.93 -2.44 10.59
C GLN A 27 -2.18 -3.74 9.84
N PHE A 28 -1.36 -4.74 10.11
CA PHE A 28 -1.49 -6.08 9.57
C PHE A 28 -1.99 -7.00 10.66
N ASP A 29 -3.16 -7.61 10.46
CA ASP A 29 -3.77 -8.50 11.45
C ASP A 29 -3.07 -9.87 11.52
N GLU A 30 -2.37 -10.26 10.44
CA GLU A 30 -1.74 -11.56 10.28
C GLU A 30 -0.29 -11.41 9.80
N PRO A 31 0.63 -12.29 10.24
CA PRO A 31 1.96 -12.38 9.66
C PRO A 31 1.88 -12.95 8.24
N GLY A 32 2.83 -12.57 7.39
CA GLY A 32 2.85 -13.05 6.01
C GLY A 32 3.62 -12.17 5.03
N LEU A 33 3.55 -12.57 3.76
CA LEU A 33 4.03 -11.79 2.64
C LEU A 33 2.89 -10.98 2.03
N TYR A 34 3.16 -9.68 1.83
CA TYR A 34 2.21 -8.75 1.27
C TYR A 34 2.82 -8.03 0.07
N LYS A 35 2.00 -7.81 -0.96
CA LYS A 35 2.33 -6.95 -2.09
C LYS A 35 1.63 -5.62 -1.93
N MET A 36 2.35 -4.53 -2.15
CA MET A 36 1.86 -3.17 -2.02
C MET A 36 2.13 -2.38 -3.29
N TRP A 37 1.16 -1.56 -3.70
CA TRP A 37 1.32 -0.59 -4.77
C TRP A 37 0.99 0.81 -4.23
N ALA A 38 1.99 1.68 -4.26
CA ALA A 38 1.82 3.10 -4.03
C ALA A 38 1.71 3.79 -5.40
N GLU A 39 0.58 4.42 -5.68
CA GLU A 39 0.32 5.13 -6.92
C GLU A 39 0.15 6.62 -6.67
N PHE A 40 0.91 7.44 -7.40
CA PHE A 40 0.86 8.90 -7.32
C PHE A 40 0.68 9.49 -8.72
N LYS A 41 -0.27 10.42 -8.86
CA LYS A 41 -0.50 11.13 -10.11
C LYS A 41 0.18 12.50 -10.06
N PHE A 42 1.11 12.75 -10.98
CA PHE A 42 1.76 14.05 -11.18
C PHE A 42 1.40 14.57 -12.57
N GLY A 43 0.58 15.63 -12.64
CA GLY A 43 -0.01 16.06 -13.91
C GLY A 43 -0.88 14.94 -14.50
N ASP A 44 -0.61 14.53 -15.74
CA ASP A 44 -1.30 13.42 -16.40
C ASP A 44 -0.62 12.05 -16.21
N GLN A 45 0.55 12.02 -15.57
CA GLN A 45 1.33 10.80 -15.40
C GLN A 45 1.01 10.11 -14.08
N VAL A 46 0.66 8.82 -14.15
CA VAL A 46 0.55 7.94 -12.98
C VAL A 46 1.87 7.22 -12.77
N ASN A 47 2.40 7.30 -11.55
CA ASN A 47 3.63 6.65 -11.14
C ASN A 47 3.30 5.60 -10.10
N ALA A 48 3.58 4.33 -10.41
CA ALA A 48 3.32 3.19 -9.53
C ALA A 48 4.62 2.62 -8.99
N TYR A 49 4.69 2.43 -7.67
CA TYR A 49 5.85 1.90 -6.97
C TYR A 49 5.46 0.58 -6.27
N PRO A 50 5.90 -0.58 -6.78
CA PRO A 50 5.59 -1.87 -6.18
C PRO A 50 6.59 -2.22 -5.07
N PHE A 51 6.07 -2.80 -3.98
CA PHE A 51 6.88 -3.30 -2.86
C PHE A 51 6.39 -4.67 -2.39
N VAL A 52 7.31 -5.46 -1.84
CA VAL A 52 7.01 -6.70 -1.11
C VAL A 52 7.41 -6.50 0.34
N ILE A 53 6.48 -6.76 1.25
CA ILE A 53 6.66 -6.59 2.69
C ILE A 53 6.51 -7.96 3.36
N LYS A 54 7.44 -8.30 4.25
CA LYS A 54 7.33 -9.47 5.12
C LYS A 54 7.00 -9.01 6.53
N VAL A 55 5.85 -9.43 7.04
CA VAL A 55 5.37 -9.19 8.41
C VAL A 55 5.60 -10.48 9.21
N ASN A 56 6.26 -10.39 10.37
CA ASN A 56 6.57 -11.55 11.24
C ASN A 56 5.81 -11.46 12.56
#